data_AF-A0A6M7WQC4-F1
#
_entry.id   AF-A0A6M7WQC4-F1
#
_cell.length_a   1.000
_cell.length_b   1.000
_cell.length_c   1.000
_cell.angle_alpha   90.00
_cell.angle_beta   90.00
_cell.angle_gamma   90.00
#
_symmetry.space_group_name_H-M   'P 1'
#
loop_
_entity.id
_entity.type
_entity.pdbx_description
1 polymer ?
#
loop_
_entity_poly.entity_id
_entity_poly.type
_entity_poly.pdbx_seq_one_letter_code
_entity_poly.pdbx_strand_id
1 'polypeptide(L)'
;MTDNTGGAGTPKVAERPISDILLNQRYRNHLIGYFEWVSSHEEQRKYQAAVPNVRIPHEAFNQWGDYASDEVLEHYAEPVFSIDEQQALRDYRTVLNRVSDDTPKMLPPLEQVIGTEPWERLRRAAARALEVFMRRGPFDWEVEQFPAV
;
A
#
# COMPACT_ATOMS: atom_id res chain seq x y z
N MET A 1 64.45 5.68 4.52
CA MET A 1 63.58 6.04 3.39
C MET A 1 62.17 5.59 3.74
N THR A 2 61.35 6.57 4.09
CA THR A 2 59.90 6.42 4.26
C THR A 2 59.28 6.10 2.92
N ASP A 3 58.35 5.15 2.88
CA ASP A 3 57.13 5.40 2.11
C ASP A 3 55.92 4.86 2.86
N ASN A 4 55.08 5.83 3.19
CA ASN A 4 53.79 5.74 3.84
C ASN A 4 52.81 6.24 2.78
N THR A 5 51.94 5.38 2.26
CA THR A 5 50.71 5.84 1.63
C THR A 5 49.59 4.91 2.06
N GLY A 6 49.03 5.24 3.22
CA GLY A 6 47.69 4.82 3.59
C GLY A 6 46.71 5.24 2.51
N GLY A 7 46.11 4.25 1.85
CA GLY A 7 44.91 4.46 1.06
C GLY A 7 43.82 4.97 1.98
N ALA A 8 43.52 6.26 1.87
CA ALA A 8 42.35 6.86 2.48
C ALA A 8 41.12 6.19 1.86
N GLY A 9 40.62 5.14 2.50
CA GLY A 9 39.28 4.65 2.26
C GLY A 9 38.34 5.81 2.56
N THR A 10 37.66 6.30 1.53
CA THR A 10 36.54 7.21 1.68
C THR A 10 35.65 6.66 2.79
N PRO A 11 35.34 7.43 3.85
CA PRO A 11 34.41 6.94 4.86
C PRO A 11 33.11 6.61 4.13
N LYS A 12 32.72 5.33 4.17
CA LYS A 12 31.38 4.89 3.76
C LYS A 12 30.43 5.71 4.63
N VAL A 13 29.81 6.74 4.06
CA VAL A 13 28.78 7.52 4.73
C VAL A 13 27.72 6.49 5.10
N ALA A 14 27.63 6.16 6.38
CA ALA A 14 26.55 5.33 6.87
C ALA A 14 25.29 6.13 6.60
N GLU A 15 24.51 5.73 5.59
CA GLU A 15 23.20 6.30 5.33
C GLU A 15 22.42 6.21 6.65
N ARG A 16 21.94 7.37 7.11
CA ARG A 16 21.06 7.40 8.28
C ARG A 16 19.85 6.52 7.96
N PRO A 17 19.38 5.70 8.90
CA PRO A 17 18.15 4.94 8.70
C PRO A 17 17.01 5.92 8.41
N ILE A 18 16.09 5.51 7.53
CA ILE A 18 14.85 6.23 7.26
C ILE A 18 14.09 6.43 8.59
N SER A 19 13.50 7.61 8.78
CA SER A 19 12.65 7.86 9.94
C SER A 19 11.30 7.14 9.82
N ASP A 20 10.65 6.91 10.95
CA ASP A 20 9.31 6.32 10.98
C ASP A 20 8.28 7.22 10.26
N ILE A 21 8.44 8.54 10.32
CA ILE A 21 7.59 9.50 9.59
C ILE A 21 7.72 9.28 8.09
N LEU A 22 8.95 9.29 7.56
CA LEU A 22 9.16 9.14 6.13
C LEU A 22 8.74 7.73 5.66
N LEU A 23 9.02 6.70 6.45
CA LEU A 23 8.59 5.34 6.16
C LEU A 23 7.05 5.24 6.08
N ASN A 24 6.34 5.79 7.07
CA ASN A 24 4.87 5.80 7.08
C ASN A 24 4.28 6.63 5.93
N GLN A 25 4.92 7.73 5.51
CA GLN A 25 4.49 8.48 4.32
C GLN A 25 4.56 7.62 3.06
N ARG A 26 5.64 6.84 2.90
CA ARG A 26 5.80 5.92 1.77
C ARG A 26 4.73 4.84 1.79
N TYR A 27 4.46 4.24 2.94
CA TYR A 27 3.36 3.28 3.10
C TYR A 27 2.01 3.90 2.75
N ARG A 28 1.72 5.10 3.24
CA ARG A 28 0.49 5.83 2.91
C ARG A 28 0.35 6.05 1.40
N ASN A 29 1.43 6.41 0.71
CA ASN A 29 1.43 6.56 -0.74
C ASN A 29 1.24 5.22 -1.47
N HIS A 30 1.83 4.13 -0.97
CA HIS A 30 1.58 2.79 -1.50
C HIS A 30 0.10 2.38 -1.36
N LEU A 31 -0.52 2.70 -0.23
CA LEU A 31 -1.96 2.45 -0.01
C LEU A 31 -2.84 3.23 -0.99
N ILE A 32 -2.47 4.48 -1.32
CA ILE A 32 -3.15 5.25 -2.38
C ILE A 32 -3.09 4.48 -3.70
N GLY A 33 -1.90 4.09 -4.15
CA GLY A 33 -1.74 3.32 -5.40
C GLY A 33 -2.47 1.99 -5.38
N TYR A 34 -2.48 1.29 -4.24
CA TYR A 34 -3.26 0.08 -4.04
C TYR A 34 -4.77 0.33 -4.23
N PHE A 35 -5.32 1.36 -3.57
CA PHE A 35 -6.75 1.66 -3.70
C PHE A 35 -7.13 2.17 -5.09
N GLU A 36 -6.25 2.89 -5.79
CA GLU A 36 -6.44 3.31 -7.18
C GLU A 36 -6.71 2.12 -8.09
N TRP A 37 -5.84 1.11 -8.07
CA TRP A 37 -6.03 -0.02 -8.98
C TRP A 37 -7.16 -0.94 -8.50
N VAL A 38 -7.30 -1.22 -7.19
CA VAL A 38 -8.36 -2.10 -6.70
C VAL A 38 -9.74 -1.50 -6.94
N SER A 39 -9.90 -0.18 -6.94
CA SER A 39 -11.19 0.49 -7.15
C SER A 39 -11.66 0.56 -8.61
N SER A 40 -10.80 0.22 -9.58
CA SER A 40 -11.05 0.40 -11.01
C SER A 40 -10.91 -0.89 -11.80
N HIS A 41 -11.98 -1.32 -12.47
CA HIS A 41 -11.91 -2.46 -13.39
C HIS A 41 -10.93 -2.24 -14.55
N GLU A 42 -10.80 -0.99 -15.01
CA GLU A 42 -9.88 -0.66 -16.09
C GLU A 42 -8.44 -0.86 -15.63
N GLU A 43 -8.09 -0.36 -14.44
CA GLU A 43 -6.75 -0.52 -13.88
C GLU A 43 -6.45 -1.97 -13.51
N GLN A 44 -7.42 -2.72 -12.98
CA GLN A 44 -7.28 -4.17 -12.76
C GLN A 44 -6.93 -4.90 -14.06
N ARG A 45 -7.60 -4.56 -15.17
CA ARG A 45 -7.33 -5.16 -16.49
C ARG A 45 -5.97 -4.75 -17.05
N LYS A 46 -5.60 -3.47 -16.93
CA LYS A 46 -4.27 -2.98 -17.31
C LYS A 46 -3.18 -3.72 -16.52
N TYR A 47 -3.38 -3.90 -15.22
CA TYR A 47 -2.44 -4.63 -14.38
C TYR A 47 -2.34 -6.10 -14.82
N GLN A 48 -3.48 -6.78 -15.04
CA GLN A 48 -3.48 -8.16 -15.55
C GLN A 48 -2.75 -8.30 -16.89
N ALA A 49 -2.90 -7.33 -17.78
CA ALA A 49 -2.21 -7.31 -19.08
C ALA A 49 -0.70 -7.08 -18.95
N ALA A 50 -0.26 -6.28 -17.99
CA ALA A 50 1.15 -6.02 -17.71
C ALA A 50 1.86 -7.24 -17.10
N VAL A 51 1.14 -8.04 -16.30
CA VAL A 51 1.67 -9.25 -15.65
C VAL A 51 0.76 -10.47 -15.89
N PRO A 52 0.72 -11.01 -17.12
CA PRO A 52 -0.26 -12.03 -17.52
C PRO A 52 -0.17 -13.36 -16.75
N ASN A 53 0.96 -13.63 -16.10
CA ASN A 53 1.18 -14.84 -15.31
C ASN A 53 0.76 -14.69 -13.83
N VAL A 54 0.40 -13.47 -13.41
CA VAL A 54 -0.07 -13.16 -12.05
C VAL A 54 -1.59 -13.13 -12.05
N ARG A 55 -2.23 -13.67 -11.01
CA ARG A 55 -3.69 -13.61 -10.87
C ARG A 55 -4.09 -12.37 -10.09
N ILE A 56 -4.54 -11.32 -10.77
CA ILE A 56 -4.91 -10.04 -10.15
C ILE A 56 -5.89 -10.17 -8.98
N PRO A 57 -6.90 -11.08 -9.00
CA PRO A 57 -7.74 -11.27 -7.83
C PRO A 57 -6.98 -11.66 -6.56
N HIS A 58 -5.93 -12.48 -6.67
CA HIS A 58 -5.09 -12.83 -5.53
C HIS A 58 -4.23 -11.65 -5.06
N GLU A 59 -3.69 -10.86 -5.98
CA GLU A 59 -2.89 -9.67 -5.65
C GLU A 59 -3.66 -8.66 -4.81
N ALA A 60 -4.97 -8.53 -5.02
CA ALA A 60 -5.79 -7.62 -4.21
C ALA A 60 -5.76 -7.98 -2.71
N PHE A 61 -5.69 -9.27 -2.38
CA PHE A 61 -5.60 -9.73 -0.98
C PHE A 61 -4.15 -9.76 -0.49
N ASN A 62 -3.22 -10.22 -1.34
CA ASN A 62 -1.82 -10.38 -0.95
C ASN A 62 -1.15 -9.04 -0.65
N GLN A 63 -1.28 -8.06 -1.55
CA GLN A 63 -0.64 -6.74 -1.39
C GLN A 63 -1.21 -5.96 -0.20
N TRP A 64 -2.47 -6.21 0.17
CA TRP A 64 -2.98 -5.67 1.43
C TRP A 64 -2.16 -6.15 2.63
N GLY A 65 -1.77 -7.42 2.64
CA GLY A 65 -0.92 -7.99 3.70
C GLY A 65 0.47 -7.35 3.78
N ASP A 66 1.02 -6.92 2.64
CA ASP A 66 2.35 -6.30 2.57
C ASP A 66 2.38 -4.89 3.18
N TYR A 67 1.26 -4.16 3.10
CA TYR A 67 1.19 -2.75 3.50
C TYR A 67 0.21 -2.47 4.63
N ALA A 68 -0.63 -3.42 5.05
CA ALA A 68 -1.70 -3.16 6.00
C ALA A 68 -2.14 -4.46 6.72
N SER A 69 -1.16 -5.29 7.10
CA SER A 69 -1.39 -6.34 8.09
C SER A 69 -1.92 -5.73 9.40
N ASP A 70 -2.59 -6.53 10.24
CA ASP A 70 -3.18 -6.02 11.48
C ASP A 70 -2.11 -5.39 12.40
N GLU A 71 -0.91 -5.96 12.45
CA GLU A 71 0.25 -5.40 13.15
C GLU A 71 0.71 -4.06 12.55
N VAL A 72 0.80 -3.97 11.22
CA VAL A 72 1.21 -2.74 10.54
C VAL A 72 0.19 -1.61 10.74
N LEU A 73 -1.10 -1.93 10.75
CA LEU A 73 -2.17 -0.95 10.98
C LEU A 73 -2.09 -0.28 12.37
N GLU A 74 -1.57 -0.97 13.38
CA GLU A 74 -1.39 -0.41 14.73
C GLU A 74 -0.38 0.75 14.75
N HIS A 75 0.53 0.78 13.78
CA HIS A 75 1.53 1.84 13.63
C HIS A 75 1.04 3.04 12.80
N TYR A 76 -0.14 2.96 12.20
CA TYR A 76 -0.70 4.03 11.38
C TYR A 76 -1.46 5.02 12.24
N ALA A 77 -0.75 6.09 12.62
CA ALA A 77 -1.25 7.15 13.49
C ALA A 77 -0.98 8.55 12.91
N GLU A 78 -1.57 9.56 13.55
CA GLU A 78 -1.25 10.97 13.32
C GLU A 78 0.25 11.22 13.59
N PRO A 79 0.90 12.14 12.85
CA PRO A 79 0.32 13.06 11.87
C PRO A 79 0.26 12.51 10.43
N VAL A 80 0.88 11.35 10.18
CA VAL A 80 0.97 10.79 8.82
C VAL A 80 -0.38 10.26 8.36
N PHE A 81 -1.02 9.42 9.17
CA PHE A 81 -2.37 8.90 8.92
C PHE A 81 -3.38 9.64 9.78
N SER A 82 -4.24 10.41 9.14
CA SER A 82 -5.30 11.11 9.84
C SER A 82 -6.31 10.14 10.46
N ILE A 83 -7.06 10.59 11.47
CA ILE A 83 -8.12 9.76 12.09
C ILE A 83 -9.11 9.21 11.07
N ASP A 84 -9.47 10.01 10.06
CA ASP A 84 -10.36 9.60 8.96
C ASP A 84 -9.73 8.49 8.11
N GLU A 85 -8.44 8.62 7.77
CA GLU A 85 -7.70 7.61 7.00
C GLU A 85 -7.56 6.30 7.78
N GLN A 86 -7.27 6.39 9.08
CA GLN A 86 -7.23 5.22 9.96
C GLN A 86 -8.59 4.50 10.00
N GLN A 87 -9.69 5.25 10.06
CA GLN A 87 -11.02 4.65 10.02
C GLN A 87 -11.32 4.02 8.65
N ALA A 88 -10.95 4.69 7.56
CA ALA A 88 -11.13 4.15 6.21
C ALA A 88 -10.37 2.83 6.01
N LEU A 89 -9.17 2.69 6.59
CA LEU A 89 -8.41 1.44 6.58
C LEU A 89 -9.13 0.32 7.34
N ARG A 90 -9.67 0.60 8.54
CA ARG A 90 -10.45 -0.38 9.33
C ARG A 90 -11.73 -0.81 8.61
N ASP A 91 -12.42 0.13 7.98
CA ASP A 91 -13.64 -0.14 7.22
C ASP A 91 -13.32 -1.00 5.98
N TYR A 92 -12.24 -0.68 5.27
CA TYR A 92 -11.77 -1.48 4.13
C TYR A 92 -11.38 -2.89 4.55
N ARG A 93 -10.57 -3.03 5.61
CA ARG A 93 -10.14 -4.33 6.18
C ARG A 93 -11.34 -5.21 6.51
N THR A 94 -12.37 -4.63 7.11
CA THR A 94 -13.61 -5.34 7.44
C THR A 94 -14.29 -5.90 6.19
N VAL A 95 -14.35 -5.12 5.11
CA VAL A 95 -14.89 -5.58 3.82
C VAL A 95 -13.99 -6.65 3.20
N LEU A 96 -12.68 -6.42 3.15
CA LEU A 96 -11.71 -7.36 2.59
C LEU A 96 -11.84 -8.74 3.23
N ASN A 97 -11.90 -8.81 4.56
CA ASN A 97 -12.05 -10.08 5.30
C ASN A 97 -13.36 -10.79 4.93
N ARG A 98 -14.48 -10.06 4.87
CA ARG A 98 -15.77 -10.65 4.45
C ARG A 98 -15.75 -11.15 3.02
N VAL A 99 -15.14 -10.40 2.10
CA VAL A 99 -15.00 -10.85 0.70
C VAL A 99 -14.10 -12.09 0.62
N SER A 100 -13.04 -12.15 1.43
CA SER A 100 -12.19 -13.34 1.53
C SER A 100 -12.99 -14.57 2.02
N ASP A 101 -13.90 -14.39 2.99
CA ASP A 101 -14.76 -15.47 3.48
C ASP A 101 -15.82 -15.90 2.45
N ASP A 102 -16.34 -14.94 1.68
CA ASP A 102 -17.38 -15.16 0.67
C ASP A 102 -16.85 -15.69 -0.67
N THR A 103 -15.53 -15.79 -0.84
CA THR A 103 -14.91 -16.21 -2.10
C THR A 103 -14.20 -17.57 -1.99
N PRO A 104 -14.07 -18.33 -3.09
CA PRO A 104 -13.34 -19.59 -3.05
C PRO A 104 -11.86 -19.37 -2.73
N LYS A 105 -11.24 -20.31 -2.00
CA LYS A 105 -9.80 -20.28 -1.67
C LYS A 105 -8.91 -20.09 -2.90
N MET A 106 -9.30 -20.66 -4.04
CA MET A 106 -8.68 -20.40 -5.33
C MET A 106 -9.57 -19.43 -6.08
N LEU A 107 -9.13 -18.17 -6.19
CA LEU A 107 -9.93 -17.15 -6.85
C LEU A 107 -10.01 -17.43 -8.35
N PRO A 108 -11.19 -17.24 -8.97
CA PRO A 108 -11.34 -17.30 -10.42
C PRO A 108 -10.50 -16.25 -11.14
N PRO A 109 -10.28 -16.39 -12.45
CA PRO A 109 -9.68 -15.34 -13.29
C PRO A 109 -10.42 -14.00 -13.17
N LEU A 110 -9.72 -12.89 -13.42
CA LEU A 110 -10.25 -11.53 -13.25
C LEU A 110 -11.61 -11.33 -13.93
N GLU A 111 -11.76 -11.73 -15.20
CA GLU A 111 -13.01 -11.53 -15.95
C GLU A 111 -14.19 -12.35 -15.41
N GLN A 112 -13.95 -13.36 -14.57
CA GLN A 112 -15.01 -14.12 -13.91
C GLN A 112 -15.43 -13.51 -12.58
N VAL A 113 -14.58 -12.71 -11.94
CA VAL A 113 -14.93 -12.02 -10.68
C VAL A 113 -15.48 -10.62 -10.90
N ILE A 114 -15.11 -9.95 -12.00
CA ILE A 114 -15.68 -8.64 -12.35
C ILE A 114 -17.20 -8.72 -12.46
N GLY A 115 -17.89 -7.78 -11.81
CA GLY A 115 -19.35 -7.74 -11.77
C GLY A 115 -20.00 -8.71 -10.78
N THR A 116 -19.25 -9.59 -10.12
CA THR A 116 -19.78 -10.38 -9.00
C THR A 116 -19.98 -9.49 -7.77
N GLU A 117 -20.96 -9.81 -6.93
CA GLU A 117 -21.26 -9.00 -5.73
C GLU A 117 -20.03 -8.87 -4.79
N PRO A 118 -19.29 -9.94 -4.44
CA PRO A 118 -18.15 -9.81 -3.55
C PRO A 118 -17.06 -8.91 -4.11
N TRP A 119 -16.79 -9.01 -5.42
CA TRP A 119 -15.77 -8.19 -6.07
C TRP A 119 -16.19 -6.71 -6.17
N GLU A 120 -17.44 -6.43 -6.54
CA GLU A 120 -17.96 -5.05 -6.56
C GLU A 120 -17.94 -4.41 -5.18
N ARG A 121 -18.24 -5.19 -4.13
CA ARG A 121 -18.21 -4.72 -2.75
C ARG A 121 -16.79 -4.33 -2.34
N LEU A 122 -15.79 -5.15 -2.66
CA LEU A 122 -14.37 -4.84 -2.43
C LEU A 122 -13.96 -3.58 -3.18
N ARG A 123 -14.24 -3.53 -4.49
CA ARG A 123 -13.90 -2.40 -5.37
C ARG A 123 -14.48 -1.08 -4.86
N ARG A 124 -15.75 -1.08 -4.45
CA ARG A 124 -16.42 0.11 -3.89
C ARG A 124 -15.85 0.50 -2.53
N ALA A 125 -15.42 -0.45 -1.72
CA ALA A 125 -14.74 -0.14 -0.46
C ALA A 125 -13.38 0.51 -0.70
N ALA A 126 -12.59 0.02 -1.66
CA ALA A 126 -11.34 0.66 -2.08
C ALA A 126 -11.59 2.08 -2.60
N ALA A 127 -12.63 2.29 -3.41
CA ALA A 127 -12.98 3.62 -3.92
C ALA A 127 -13.27 4.63 -2.78
N ARG A 128 -14.01 4.20 -1.75
CA ARG A 128 -14.30 5.05 -0.58
C ARG A 128 -13.04 5.35 0.23
N ALA A 129 -12.17 4.37 0.42
CA ALA A 129 -10.90 4.59 1.12
C ALA A 129 -10.00 5.55 0.34
N LEU A 130 -9.90 5.37 -0.98
CA LEU A 130 -9.15 6.26 -1.87
C LEU A 130 -9.65 7.71 -1.75
N GLU A 131 -10.96 7.91 -1.77
CA GLU A 131 -11.56 9.25 -1.64
C GLU A 131 -11.09 9.96 -0.37
N VAL A 132 -11.02 9.24 0.77
CA VAL A 132 -10.53 9.78 2.04
C VAL A 132 -9.05 10.16 1.95
N PHE A 133 -8.20 9.28 1.44
CA PHE A 133 -6.76 9.56 1.32
C PHE A 133 -6.45 10.71 0.36
N MET A 134 -7.20 10.80 -0.73
CA MET A 134 -7.01 11.84 -1.75
C MET A 134 -7.42 13.24 -1.27
N ARG A 135 -8.07 13.40 -0.11
CA ARG A 135 -8.28 14.71 0.53
C ARG A 135 -6.97 15.42 0.86
N ARG A 136 -5.93 14.65 1.22
CA ARG A 136 -4.58 15.15 1.48
C ARG A 136 -3.62 14.85 0.32
N GLY A 137 -4.02 13.95 -0.59
CA GLY A 137 -3.20 13.52 -1.73
C GLY A 137 -1.96 12.74 -1.31
N PRO A 138 -1.08 12.35 -2.25
CA PRO A 138 0.20 11.73 -1.93
C PRO A 138 1.17 12.73 -1.29
N PHE A 139 2.05 12.23 -0.44
CA PHE A 139 3.16 13.00 0.12
C PHE A 139 4.45 12.81 -0.69
N ASP A 140 5.43 13.65 -0.43
CA ASP A 140 6.76 13.48 -1.02
C ASP A 140 7.40 12.17 -0.51
N TRP A 141 8.05 11.44 -1.42
CA TRP A 141 8.67 10.14 -1.12
C TRP A 141 10.00 10.27 -0.38
N GLU A 142 10.67 11.41 -0.50
CA GLU A 142 12.02 11.64 0.00
C GLU A 142 12.09 12.73 1.08
N VAL A 143 11.01 13.49 1.27
CA VAL A 143 10.96 14.60 2.23
C VAL A 143 9.92 14.34 3.33
N GLU A 144 10.37 14.39 4.59
CA GLU A 144 9.49 14.40 5.76
C GLU A 144 8.62 15.65 5.75
N GLN A 145 7.29 15.46 5.76
CA GLN A 145 6.32 16.54 5.82
C GLN A 145 5.87 16.85 7.24
N PHE A 146 6.15 15.95 8.18
CA PHE A 146 5.77 16.08 9.57
C PHE A 146 6.99 16.03 10.48
N PRO A 147 7.00 16.75 11.61
CA PRO A 147 8.05 16.60 12.59
C PRO A 147 8.01 15.19 13.20
N ALA A 148 9.18 14.66 13.57
CA ALA A 148 9.25 13.48 14.41
C ALA A 148 8.52 13.74 15.74
N VAL A 149 7.71 12.78 16.17
CA VAL A 149 6.93 12.82 17.42
C VAL A 149 7.78 12.38 18.60
#